data_AF-A0A0F9ACL1-F1
#
_entry.id   AF-A0A0F9ACL1-F1
#
_cell.length_a   1.000
_cell.length_b   1.000
_cell.length_c   1.000
_cell.angle_alpha   90.00
_cell.angle_beta   90.00
_cell.angle_gamma   90.00
#
_symmetry.space_group_name_H-M   'P 1'
#
loop_
_entity.id
_entity.type
_entity.pdbx_description
1 polymer ?
#
loop_
_entity_poly.entity_id
_entity_poly.type
_entity_poly.pdbx_seq_one_letter_code
_entity_poly.pdbx_strand_id
1 'polypeptide(L)'
;NRPGVVGPDVQEISDPNVVYAGCRVKASVTAFGFNNVSKGVAFALNNVQFLRDGERLDGGMAASEEFDSEMSNEPASLSDVEKGLL
;
A
#
# COMPACT_ATOMS: atom_id res chain seq x y z
N ASN A 1 -13.43 -12.43 9.68
CA ASN A 1 -13.65 -11.13 10.33
C ASN A 1 -12.61 -10.17 9.78
N ARG A 2 -13.01 -9.06 9.14
CA ARG A 2 -12.04 -8.05 8.68
C ARG A 2 -11.81 -7.09 9.85
N PRO A 3 -10.55 -6.83 10.26
CA PRO A 3 -10.30 -5.86 11.32
C PRO A 3 -10.74 -4.47 10.88
N GLY A 4 -11.28 -3.67 11.80
CA GLY A 4 -11.59 -2.27 11.52
C GLY A 4 -10.29 -1.50 11.30
N VAL A 5 -10.22 -0.73 10.22
CA VAL A 5 -9.06 0.11 9.90
C VAL A 5 -9.49 1.57 10.01
N VAL A 6 -8.77 2.34 10.82
CA VAL A 6 -9.06 3.76 11.04
C VAL A 6 -7.83 4.63 10.76
N GLY A 7 -8.05 5.87 10.34
CA GLY A 7 -6.99 6.86 10.15
C GLY A 7 -6.54 7.56 11.43
N PRO A 8 -5.65 8.56 11.30
CA PRO A 8 -5.22 9.41 12.41
C PRO A 8 -6.39 10.12 13.09
N ASP A 9 -7.39 10.53 12.30
CA ASP A 9 -8.60 11.23 12.76
C ASP A 9 -9.72 10.29 13.24
N VAL A 10 -9.42 8.99 13.43
CA VAL A 10 -10.39 7.97 13.85
C VAL A 10 -11.56 7.80 12.86
N GLN A 11 -11.34 8.22 11.61
CA GLN A 11 -12.27 7.96 10.50
C GLN A 11 -11.99 6.59 9.93
N GLU A 12 -13.06 5.85 9.61
CA GLU A 12 -12.96 4.53 9.01
C GLU A 12 -12.36 4.63 7.60
N ILE A 13 -11.36 3.80 7.34
CA ILE A 13 -10.68 3.72 6.05
C ILE A 13 -11.14 2.44 5.35
N SER A 14 -11.89 2.62 4.27
CA SER A 14 -12.38 1.51 3.44
C SER A 14 -11.34 1.00 2.44
N ASP A 15 -10.29 1.78 2.16
CA ASP A 15 -9.26 1.44 1.19
C ASP A 15 -8.20 0.51 1.82
N PRO A 16 -8.07 -0.74 1.35
CA PRO A 16 -7.09 -1.69 1.87
C PRO A 16 -5.63 -1.29 1.56
N ASN A 17 -5.38 -0.40 0.60
CA ASN A 17 -4.02 -0.03 0.19
C ASN A 17 -3.33 0.94 1.17
N VAL A 18 -4.09 1.53 2.10
CA VAL A 18 -3.56 2.50 3.07
C VAL A 18 -2.60 1.82 4.06
N VAL A 19 -2.74 0.52 4.30
CA VAL A 19 -1.86 -0.23 5.19
C VAL A 19 -0.97 -1.16 4.38
N TYR A 20 0.33 -0.85 4.33
CA TYR A 20 1.37 -1.63 3.66
C TYR A 20 2.53 -1.98 4.61
N ALA A 21 3.37 -2.93 4.21
CA ALA A 21 4.55 -3.33 4.98
C ALA A 21 5.55 -2.16 5.08
N GLY A 22 5.75 -1.65 6.30
CA GLY A 22 6.54 -0.43 6.53
C GLY A 22 5.76 0.70 7.20
N CYS A 23 4.43 0.68 7.09
CA CYS A 23 3.55 1.63 7.77
C CYS A 23 3.70 1.55 9.29
N ARG A 24 3.57 2.69 9.95
CA ARG A 24 3.42 2.74 11.41
C ARG A 24 1.94 2.79 11.77
N VAL A 25 1.53 1.81 12.57
CA VAL A 25 0.13 1.64 13.00
C VAL A 25 0.04 1.39 14.50
N LYS A 26 -1.11 1.70 15.10
CA LYS A 26 -1.49 1.17 16.42
C LYS A 26 -2.45 0.01 16.21
N ALA A 27 -2.09 -1.16 16.73
CA ALA A 27 -2.94 -2.34 16.64
C ALA A 27 -3.54 -2.68 18.01
N SER A 28 -4.85 -2.90 18.05
CA SER A 28 -5.52 -3.49 19.21
C SER A 28 -5.46 -5.00 19.09
N VAL A 29 -4.66 -5.64 19.93
CA VAL A 29 -4.48 -7.10 19.95
C VAL A 29 -4.98 -7.71 21.25
N THR A 30 -5.60 -8.89 21.16
CA THR A 30 -6.00 -9.68 22.32
C THR A 30 -5.11 -10.92 22.41
N ALA A 31 -4.37 -11.05 23.51
CA ALA A 31 -3.60 -12.25 23.78
C ALA A 31 -4.52 -13.38 24.28
N PHE A 32 -4.38 -14.58 23.74
CA PHE A 32 -5.09 -15.77 24.22
C PHE A 32 -4.17 -16.99 24.18
N GLY A 33 -4.29 -17.82 25.21
CA GLY A 33 -3.62 -19.12 25.26
C GLY A 33 -4.37 -20.14 24.42
N PHE A 34 -3.65 -20.93 23.64
CA PHE A 34 -4.24 -22.06 22.92
C PHE A 34 -3.48 -23.36 23.23
N ASN A 35 -4.23 -24.46 23.26
CA ASN A 35 -3.74 -25.81 23.56
C ASN A 35 -4.55 -26.82 22.74
N ASN A 36 -4.49 -26.67 21.41
CA ASN A 36 -5.16 -27.60 20.48
C ASN A 36 -4.17 -28.66 19.99
N VAL A 37 -3.41 -28.35 18.94
CA VAL A 37 -2.35 -29.24 18.40
C VAL A 37 -0.97 -28.82 18.94
N SER A 38 -0.79 -27.53 19.19
CA SER A 38 0.37 -26.96 19.88
C SER A 38 -0.08 -26.06 21.02
N LYS A 39 0.83 -25.86 21.98
CA LYS A 39 0.63 -25.00 23.15
C LYS A 39 1.35 -23.70 22.93
N GLY A 40 0.65 -22.59 23.11
CA GLY A 40 1.26 -21.28 22.93
C GLY A 40 0.34 -20.14 23.31
N VAL A 41 0.87 -18.94 23.15
CA VAL A 41 0.13 -17.68 23.26
C VAL A 41 0.02 -17.10 21.86
N ALA A 42 -1.20 -16.86 21.41
CA ALA A 42 -1.48 -16.18 20.16
C ALA A 42 -2.01 -14.77 20.43
N PHE A 43 -1.86 -13.89 19.45
CA PHE A 43 -2.38 -12.53 19.48
C PHE A 43 -3.42 -12.38 18.37
N ALA A 44 -4.69 -12.23 18.73
CA ALA A 44 -5.76 -11.92 17.78
C ALA A 44 -5.75 -10.42 17.48
N LEU A 45 -5.79 -10.07 16.20
CA LEU A 45 -5.90 -8.68 15.74
C LEU A 45 -7.38 -8.25 15.71
N ASN A 46 -7.70 -7.15 16.39
CA ASN A 46 -9.06 -6.61 16.40
C ASN A 46 -9.19 -5.38 15.47
N ASN A 47 -8.49 -4.30 15.80
CA ASN A 47 -8.57 -3.03 15.08
C ASN A 47 -7.16 -2.49 14.80
N VAL A 48 -7.02 -1.73 13.72
CA VAL A 48 -5.77 -1.10 13.31
C VAL A 48 -6.01 0.38 13.06
N GLN A 49 -5.20 1.24 13.68
CA GLN A 49 -5.16 2.66 13.39
C GLN A 49 -3.88 2.98 12.61
N PHE A 50 -4.03 3.49 11.40
CA PHE A 50 -2.93 4.04 10.62
C PHE A 50 -2.47 5.37 11.23
N LEU A 51 -1.16 5.52 11.44
CA LEU A 51 -0.57 6.75 11.99
C LEU A 51 0.17 7.55 10.93
N ARG A 52 1.09 6.88 10.23
CA ARG A 52 1.99 7.52 9.28
C ARG A 52 2.58 6.51 8.32
N ASP A 53 2.86 7.00 7.13
CA ASP A 53 3.69 6.34 6.15
C ASP A 53 5.09 6.07 6.70
N GLY A 54 5.65 4.95 6.29
CA GLY A 54 7.01 4.56 6.60
C GLY A 54 7.69 4.01 5.36
N GLU A 55 8.97 3.68 5.49
CA GLU A 55 9.72 3.06 4.40
C GLU A 55 9.09 1.73 4.03
N ARG A 56 8.70 1.59 2.76
CA ARG A 56 8.12 0.36 2.23
C ARG A 56 9.16 -0.76 2.28
N LEU A 57 8.83 -1.85 2.99
CA LEU A 57 9.70 -3.01 3.17
C LEU A 57 9.24 -4.21 2.33
N ASP A 58 8.26 -4.03 1.45
CA ASP A 58 7.71 -5.07 0.58
C ASP A 58 8.61 -5.40 -0.62
N GLY A 59 9.75 -4.70 -0.77
CA GLY A 59 10.72 -4.95 -1.84
C GLY A 59 10.23 -4.55 -3.23
N GLY A 60 9.03 -3.96 -3.33
CA GLY A 60 8.49 -3.36 -4.54
C GLY A 60 8.78 -1.87 -4.58
N MET A 61 9.31 -1.39 -5.70
CA MET A 61 9.43 0.05 -5.95
C MET A 61 8.04 0.67 -5.93
N ALA A 62 7.89 1.88 -5.38
CA ALA A 62 6.59 2.55 -5.45
C ALA A 62 6.27 2.82 -6.94
N ALA A 63 5.01 2.66 -7.37
CA ALA A 63 4.63 2.95 -8.75
C ALA A 63 5.00 4.38 -9.18
N SER A 64 4.97 5.33 -8.24
CA SER A 64 5.43 6.71 -8.46
C SER A 64 6.94 6.84 -8.70
N GLU A 65 7.74 5.90 -8.22
CA GLU A 65 9.18 5.80 -8.47
C GLU A 65 9.50 4.92 -9.69
N GLU A 66 8.55 4.06 -10.11
CA GLU A 66 8.68 3.17 -11.26
C GLU A 66 8.38 3.85 -12.60
N PHE A 67 7.49 4.85 -12.61
CA PHE A 67 7.15 5.62 -13.81
C PHE A 67 7.76 7.02 -13.78
N ASP A 68 8.80 7.25 -14.58
CA ASP A 68 9.26 8.61 -14.89
C ASP A 68 8.22 9.29 -15.79
N SER A 69 7.88 10.55 -15.52
CA SER A 69 6.83 11.23 -16.30
C SER A 69 7.33 11.46 -17.73
N GLU A 70 6.78 10.75 -18.72
CA GLU A 70 7.05 10.97 -20.15
C GLU A 70 6.46 12.30 -20.68
N MET A 71 6.53 13.38 -19.90
CA MET A 71 6.07 14.70 -20.31
C MET A 71 7.23 15.50 -20.91
N SER A 72 7.99 14.92 -21.85
CA SER A 72 9.02 15.63 -22.64
C SER A 72 9.35 14.94 -23.96
N ASN A 73 8.41 14.26 -24.60
CA ASN A 73 8.58 13.96 -26.03
C ASN A 73 7.67 14.90 -26.82
N GLU A 74 8.29 15.83 -27.53
CA GLU A 74 7.59 16.70 -28.49
C GLU A 74 6.66 15.82 -29.36
N PRO A 75 5.40 16.25 -29.58
CA PRO A 75 4.50 15.47 -30.42
C PRO A 75 5.19 15.28 -31.77
N ALA A 76 5.44 14.02 -32.14
CA ALA A 76 6.00 13.67 -33.44
C ALA A 76 5.19 14.41 -34.50
N SER A 77 5.79 15.45 -35.10
CA SER A 77 5.11 16.28 -36.08
C SER A 77 4.82 15.43 -37.30
N LEU A 78 3.57 15.48 -37.78
CA LEU A 78 3.06 14.73 -38.94
C LEU A 78 3.81 15.00 -40.27
N SER A 79 4.80 15.89 -40.27
CA SER A 79 5.64 16.23 -41.43
C SER A 79 6.57 15.10 -41.88
N ASP A 80 6.81 14.07 -41.06
CA ASP A 80 7.71 12.96 -41.42
C ASP A 80 7.03 11.87 -42.27
N VAL A 81 5.70 11.88 -42.38
CA VAL A 81 4.96 10.88 -43.18
C VAL A 81 4.90 11.24 -44.67
N GLU A 82 4.98 12.53 -45.04
CA GLU A 82 4.89 12.96 -46.45
C GLU A 82 6.17 12.72 -47.25
N LYS A 83 7.34 12.60 -46.61
CA LYS A 83 8.62 12.36 -47.32
C LYS A 83 8.81 10.92 -47.80
N GLY A 84 7.91 10.00 -47.43
CA GLY A 84 7.92 8.62 -47.90
C GLY A 84 7.15 8.40 -49.22
N LEU A 85 6.56 9.44 -49.81
CA LEU A 85 5.71 9.34 -51.00
C LEU A 85 6.17 10.25 -52.16
N LEU A 86 7.48 10.34 -52.41
CA LEU A 86 8.05 10.85 -53.67
C LEU A 86 9.24 10.01 -54.10
#